data_AF-A0A1Y2E677-F1
#
_entry.id   AF-A0A1Y2E677-F1
#
_cell.length_a   1.000
_cell.length_b   1.000
_cell.length_c   1.000
_cell.angle_alpha   90.00
_cell.angle_beta   90.00
_cell.angle_gamma   90.00
#
_symmetry.space_group_name_H-M   'P 1'
#
loop_
_entity.id
_entity.type
_entity.pdbx_description
1 polymer ?
#
loop_
_entity_poly.entity_id
_entity_poly.type
_entity_poly.pdbx_seq_one_letter_code
_entity_poly.pdbx_strand_id
1 'polypeptide(L)' 'MCELHPLRCTTCKHVWTAHKKLASCESQDDNALCPKSLRLYVGNPRKPTKSECDRCREFREMMESLEEDNEG' A
#
# COMPACT_ATOMS: atom_id res chain seq x y z
N MET A 1 -2.41 -16.88 5.05
CA MET A 1 -1.79 -15.92 6.01
C MET A 1 -1.61 -14.57 5.33
N CYS A 2 -1.62 -13.46 6.08
CA CYS A 2 -1.47 -12.10 5.55
C CYS A 2 -0.37 -11.35 6.29
N GLU A 3 0.44 -10.61 5.55
CA GLU A 3 1.39 -9.65 6.08
C GLU A 3 0.74 -8.26 6.21
N LEU A 4 1.04 -7.59 7.31
CA LEU A 4 0.66 -6.22 7.60
C LEU A 4 1.90 -5.33 7.51
N HIS A 5 1.86 -4.35 6.62
CA HIS A 5 2.96 -3.44 6.36
C HIS A 5 2.53 -2.03 6.80
N PRO A 6 3.03 -1.53 7.94
CA PRO A 6 2.76 -0.16 8.37
C PRO A 6 3.55 0.80 7.48
N LEU A 7 2.85 1.68 6.77
CA LEU A 7 3.43 2.60 5.79
C LEU A 7 3.12 4.06 6.10
N ARG A 8 4.00 4.95 5.68
CA ARG A 8 3.81 6.41 5.74
C ARG A 8 4.19 7.05 4.41
N CYS A 9 3.29 7.90 3.92
CA CYS A 9 3.45 8.61 2.67
C CYS A 9 4.65 9.57 2.77
N THR A 10 5.55 9.52 1.82
CA THR A 10 6.66 10.48 1.70
C THR A 10 6.17 11.88 1.34
N THR A 11 5.06 11.98 0.60
CA THR A 11 4.47 13.24 0.11
C THR A 11 3.51 13.84 1.13
N CYS A 12 2.31 13.27 1.31
CA CYS A 12 1.26 13.84 2.17
C CYS A 12 1.32 13.42 3.64
N LYS A 13 2.30 12.58 4.03
CA LYS A 13 2.49 12.04 5.38
C LYS A 13 1.36 11.17 5.93
N HIS A 14 0.36 10.83 5.11
CA HIS A 14 -0.68 9.86 5.44
C HIS A 14 -0.09 8.52 5.91
N VAL A 15 -0.68 7.91 6.93
CA VAL A 15 -0.23 6.62 7.49
C VAL A 15 -1.32 5.59 7.25
N TRP A 16 -0.94 4.43 6.73
CA TRP A 16 -1.86 3.31 6.48
C TRP A 16 -1.18 1.97 6.75
N THR A 17 -1.97 0.89 6.77
CA THR A 17 -1.45 -0.48 6.83
C THR A 17 -1.80 -1.18 5.53
N ALA A 18 -0.79 -1.50 4.72
CA ALA A 18 -0.96 -2.30 3.54
C ALA A 18 -1.04 -3.78 3.91
N HIS A 19 -1.91 -4.52 3.22
CA HIS A 19 -2.13 -5.93 3.44
C HIS A 19 -1.57 -6.69 2.25
N LYS A 20 -0.69 -7.66 2.50
CA LYS A 20 -0.19 -8.57 1.46
C LYS A 20 -0.59 -10.00 1.81
N LYS A 21 -1.44 -10.60 0.98
CA LYS A 21 -1.76 -12.02 1.13
C LYS A 21 -0.56 -12.86 0.73
N LEU A 22 -0.19 -13.81 1.59
CA LEU A 22 0.79 -14.83 1.23
C LEU A 22 0.09 -15.92 0.42
N ALA A 23 0.86 -16.65 -0.40
CA ALA A 23 0.35 -17.78 -1.19
C ALA A 23 -0.34 -18.86 -0.33
N SER A 24 -0.02 -18.93 0.97
CA SER A 24 -0.68 -19.78 1.97
C SER A 24 -2.03 -19.24 2.47
N CYS A 25 -2.59 -18.19 1.83
CA CYS A 25 -3.91 -17.69 2.14
C CYS A 25 -4.94 -18.42 1.29
N GLU A 26 -5.78 -19.24 1.93
CA GLU A 26 -6.84 -20.01 1.25
C GLU A 26 -8.06 -19.15 0.83
N SER A 27 -8.05 -17.86 1.14
CA SER A 27 -9.15 -16.95 0.81
C SER A 27 -9.03 -16.41 -0.62
N GLN A 28 -10.02 -16.73 -1.45
CA GLN A 28 -10.12 -16.27 -2.85
C GLN A 28 -10.63 -14.83 -3.04
N ASP A 29 -11.14 -14.18 -1.98
CA ASP A 29 -11.61 -12.79 -2.06
C ASP A 29 -10.46 -11.84 -1.73
N ASP A 30 -9.89 -11.15 -2.72
CA ASP A 30 -8.76 -10.22 -2.57
C ASP A 30 -8.94 -9.18 -1.46
N ASN A 31 -10.17 -8.78 -1.16
CA ASN A 31 -10.49 -7.80 -0.12
C ASN A 31 -10.69 -8.41 1.27
N ALA A 32 -10.84 -9.73 1.37
CA ALA A 32 -10.98 -10.42 2.64
C ALA A 32 -9.65 -10.38 3.41
N LEU A 33 -9.67 -9.69 4.55
CA LEU A 33 -8.57 -9.74 5.51
C LEU A 33 -8.50 -11.12 6.15
N CYS A 34 -7.30 -11.70 6.25
CA CYS A 34 -7.09 -12.93 7.02
C CYS A 34 -7.65 -12.81 8.45
N PRO A 35 -8.03 -13.93 9.11
CA PRO A 35 -8.28 -13.93 10.56
C PRO A 35 -7.13 -13.27 11.33
N LYS A 36 -7.41 -12.59 12.45
CA LYS A 36 -6.39 -11.87 13.23
C LYS A 36 -5.21 -12.76 13.64
N SER A 37 -5.48 -14.03 13.95
CA SER A 37 -4.46 -15.05 14.29
C SER A 37 -3.50 -15.38 13.14
N LEU A 38 -3.88 -15.05 11.90
CA LEU A 38 -3.10 -15.30 10.68
C LEU A 38 -2.59 -14.00 10.05
N ARG A 39 -2.58 -12.89 10.81
CA ARG A 39 -1.98 -11.62 10.41
C ARG A 39 -0.63 -11.46 11.10
N LEU A 40 0.39 -11.14 10.33
CA LEU A 40 1.75 -10.90 10.84
C LEU A 40 2.19 -9.49 10.46
N TYR A 41 2.62 -8.69 11.42
CA TYR A 41 3.29 -7.42 11.11
C TYR A 41 4.69 -7.67 10.59
N VAL A 42 4.99 -7.12 9.42
CA VAL A 42 6.34 -7.11 8.88
C VAL A 42 7.03 -5.82 9.33
N GLY A 43 8.12 -5.97 10.08
CA GLY A 43 8.84 -4.85 10.68
C GLY A 43 8.23 -4.36 12.00
N ASN A 44 8.47 -3.10 12.36
CA ASN A 44 8.01 -2.52 13.62
C ASN A 44 6.71 -1.72 13.41
N PRO A 45 5.58 -2.11 14.00
CA PRO A 45 4.30 -1.42 13.83
C PRO A 45 4.29 0.03 14.33
N ARG A 46 5.23 0.42 15.20
CA ARG A 46 5.39 1.80 15.69
C ARG A 46 6.30 2.65 14.81
N LYS A 47 7.00 2.06 13.84
CA LYS A 47 7.89 2.77 12.91
C LYS A 47 7.49 2.45 11.47
N PRO A 48 6.50 3.16 10.91
CA PRO A 48 6.05 2.93 9.55
C PRO A 48 7.17 3.12 8.54
N THR A 49 7.23 2.21 7.55
CA THR A 49 8.15 2.30 6.43
C THR A 49 7.70 3.42 5.48
N LYS A 50 8.64 4.17 4.91
CA LYS A 50 8.34 5.23 3.94
C LYS A 50 7.88 4.61 2.61
N SER A 51 6.76 5.08 2.08
CA SER A 51 6.20 4.66 0.78
C SER A 51 5.40 5.82 0.17
N GLU A 52 4.93 5.70 -1.07
CA GLU A 52 3.97 6.64 -1.68
C GLU A 52 2.55 6.06 -1.55
N CYS A 53 1.55 6.90 -1.25
CA CYS A 53 0.17 6.43 -1.16
C CYS A 53 -0.52 6.51 -2.52
N ASP A 54 -1.58 5.73 -2.73
CA ASP A 54 -2.26 5.64 -4.03
C ASP A 54 -2.68 7.00 -4.57
N ARG A 55 -3.28 7.87 -3.73
CA ARG A 55 -3.67 9.22 -4.16
C ARG A 55 -2.51 10.09 -4.64
N CYS A 56 -1.36 10.01 -3.97
CA CYS A 56 -0.18 10.78 -4.38
C CYS A 56 0.45 10.19 -5.64
N ARG A 57 0.44 8.86 -5.77
CA ARG A 57 0.90 8.16 -6.98
C ARG A 57 0.02 8.52 -8.17
N GLU A 58 -1.29 8.39 -8.05
CA GLU A 58 -2.28 8.73 -9.09
C GLU A 58 -2.19 10.20 -9.51
N PHE A 59 -2.01 11.12 -8.56
CA PHE A 59 -1.82 12.53 -8.87
C PHE A 59 -0.50 12.77 -9.64
N ARG A 60 0.59 12.13 -9.24
CA ARG A 60 1.88 12.21 -9.95
C ARG A 60 1.75 11.67 -11.38
N GLU A 61 1.18 10.46 -11.52
CA GLU A 61 0.95 9.82 -12.82
C GLU A 61 0.06 10.66 -13.73
N MET A 62 -0.99 11.27 -13.19
CA MET A 62 -1.86 12.20 -13.94
C MET A 62 -1.11 13.43 -14.43
N MET A 63 -0.24 14.03 -13.60
CA MET A 63 0.56 15.19 -13.99
C MET A 63 1.56 14.80 -15.08
N GLU A 64 2.25 13.66 -14.93
CA GLU A 64 3.20 13.14 -15.93
C GLU A 64 2.52 12.94 -17.29
N SER A 65 1.32 12.34 -17.32
CA SER A 65 0.57 12.14 -18.58
C SER A 65 0.11 13.46 -19.23
N LEU A 66 -0.18 14.50 -18.45
CA LEU A 66 -0.54 15.82 -18.98
C LEU A 66 0.67 16.58 -19.55
N GLU A 67 1.85 16.35 -18.98
CA GLU A 67 3.11 16.92 -19.48
C GLU A 67 3.50 16.26 -20.82
N GLU A 68 3.30 14.95 -20.97
CA GLU A 68 3.56 14.20 -22.21
C GLU A 68 2.64 14.61 -23.39
N ASP A 69 1.37 14.94 -23.12
CA ASP A 69 0.38 15.33 -24.15
C ASP A 69 0.60 16.76 -24.71
N ASN A 70 1.37 17.59 -23.99
CA ASN A 70 1.59 19.00 -24.33
C ASN A 70 2.88 19.23 -25.15
N GLU A 71 3.64 18.18 -25.46
CA GLU A 71 4.84 18.19 -26.32
C GLU A 71 4.57 17.63 -27.74
N GLY A 72 3.30 17.54 -28.17
CA GLY A 72 2.87 17.02 -29.50
C GLY A 72 2.38 18.08 -30.50
#